data_AF-A0A533ZG71-F1
#
_entry.id   AF-A0A533ZG71-F1
#
_cell.length_a   1.000
_cell.length_b   1.000
_cell.length_c   1.000
_cell.angle_alpha   90.00
_cell.angle_beta   90.00
_cell.angle_gamma   90.00
#
_symmetry.space_group_name_H-M   'P 1'
#
loop_
_entity.id
_entity.type
_entity.pdbx_description
1 polymer ?
#
loop_
_entity_poly.entity_id
_entity_poly.type
_entity_poly.pdbx_seq_one_letter_code
_entity_poly.pdbx_strand_id
1 'polypeptide(L)' 'MVMGEQLDPQQGRPPVNLSQAKEIIDILSMLEGKTRGNLNPEEQAMLDDMLYALRMKYVDLASPPGGPGTRQGTKSS' A
#
# COMPACT_ATOMS: atom_id res chain seq x y z
N MET A 1 26.71 -28.37 -1.39
CA MET A 1 25.31 -28.30 -1.87
C MET A 1 24.55 -27.40 -0.91
N VAL A 2 24.28 -26.16 -1.30
CA VAL A 2 23.31 -25.32 -0.59
C VAL A 2 21.97 -25.66 -1.22
N MET A 3 21.20 -26.51 -0.55
CA MET A 3 19.84 -26.83 -0.95
C MET A 3 19.05 -25.53 -0.89
N GLY A 4 18.57 -25.10 -2.06
CA GLY A 4 17.69 -23.96 -2.19
C GLY A 4 16.55 -24.11 -1.19
N GLU A 5 16.55 -23.21 -0.22
CA GLU A 5 15.43 -23.00 0.67
C GLU A 5 14.28 -22.56 -0.22
N GLN A 6 13.47 -23.53 -0.61
CA GLN A 6 12.26 -23.34 -1.38
C GLN A 6 11.36 -22.49 -0.50
N LEU A 7 11.42 -21.17 -0.68
CA LEU A 7 10.54 -20.20 -0.04
C LEU A 7 9.12 -20.71 -0.31
N ASP A 8 8.49 -21.20 0.76
CA ASP A 8 7.19 -21.84 0.70
C ASP A 8 6.22 -20.89 -0.05
N PRO A 9 5.62 -21.30 -1.18
CA PRO A 9 4.69 -20.44 -1.93
C PRO A 9 3.43 -20.10 -1.12
N GLN A 10 3.25 -20.72 0.05
CA GLN A 10 2.22 -20.39 1.03
C GLN A 10 2.63 -19.34 2.07
N GLN A 11 3.85 -18.80 2.01
CA GLN A 11 4.14 -17.53 2.70
C GLN A 11 3.40 -16.42 1.95
N GLY A 12 2.08 -16.37 2.19
CA GLY A 12 1.18 -15.36 1.70
C GLY A 12 1.83 -14.00 1.93
N ARG A 13 1.75 -13.16 0.90
CA ARG A 13 2.36 -11.82 0.82
C ARG A 13 2.43 -11.21 2.22
N PRO A 14 3.61 -10.73 2.67
CA PRO A 14 3.77 -10.16 4.01
C PRO A 14 2.61 -9.19 4.28
N PRO A 15 1.99 -9.22 5.47
CA PRO A 15 0.78 -8.49 5.74
C PRO A 15 1.02 -7.00 5.46
N VAL A 16 0.42 -6.52 4.38
CA VAL A 16 0.50 -5.11 3.99
C VAL A 16 -0.29 -4.33 5.04
N ASN A 17 0.42 -3.61 5.90
CA ASN A 17 -0.20 -2.85 6.97
C ASN A 17 -0.71 -1.51 6.41
N LEU A 18 -1.93 -1.54 5.86
CA LEU A 18 -2.60 -0.36 5.32
C LEU A 18 -2.72 0.77 6.34
N SER A 19 -2.87 0.46 7.63
CA SER A 19 -2.94 1.48 8.68
C SER A 19 -1.64 2.26 8.78
N GLN A 20 -0.50 1.58 8.79
CA GLN A 20 0.82 2.21 8.81
C GLN A 20 1.10 2.98 7.52
N ALA A 21 0.71 2.42 6.36
CA ALA A 21 0.85 3.11 5.07
C ALA A 21 0.07 4.43 5.04
N LYS A 22 -1.17 4.43 5.57
CA LYS A 22 -1.99 5.65 5.68
C LYS A 22 -1.32 6.69 6.57
N GLU A 23 -0.83 6.29 7.74
CA GLU A 23 -0.16 7.19 8.68
C GLU A 23 1.06 7.87 8.04
N ILE A 24 1.88 7.12 7.30
CA ILE A 24 3.02 7.66 6.56
C ILE A 24 2.57 8.67 5.50
N ILE A 25 1.53 8.36 4.73
CA ILE A 25 0.98 9.28 3.71
C ILE A 25 0.46 10.57 4.35
N ASP A 26 -0.22 10.47 5.50
CA ASP A 26 -0.74 11.62 6.23
C ASP A 26 0.39 12.50 6.79
N ILE A 27 1.45 11.89 7.34
CA ILE A 27 2.65 12.61 7.81
C ILE A 27 3.34 13.34 6.66
N LEU A 28 3.56 12.66 5.53
CA LEU A 28 4.18 13.26 4.34
C LEU A 28 3.34 14.41 3.79
N SER A 29 2.01 14.26 3.76
CA SER A 29 1.09 15.32 3.33
C SER A 29 1.13 16.53 4.28
N MET A 30 1.25 16.28 5.59
CA MET A 30 1.41 17.35 6.57
C MET A 30 2.75 18.07 6.42
N LEU A 31 3.83 17.33 6.13
CA LEU A 31 5.15 17.91 5.88
C LEU A 31 5.15 18.76 4.62
N GLU A 32 4.58 18.27 3.51
CA GLU A 32 4.40 19.04 2.27
C GLU A 32 3.69 20.38 2.52
N GLY A 33 2.58 20.35 3.27
CA GLY A 33 1.86 21.57 3.65
C GLY A 33 2.69 22.54 4.53
N LYS A 34 3.56 22.02 5.40
CA LYS A 34 4.42 22.83 6.28
C LYS A 34 5.68 23.34 5.60
N THR A 35 6.20 22.61 4.61
CA THR A 35 7.38 22.99 3.83
C THR A 35 7.01 23.82 2.61
N ARG A 36 5.73 23.91 2.27
CA ARG A 36 5.20 24.76 1.19
C ARG A 36 5.68 26.21 1.33
N GLY A 37 6.44 26.67 0.33
CA GLY A 37 7.09 28.00 0.33
C GLY A 37 8.57 27.99 0.70
N ASN A 38 9.10 26.90 1.25
CA ASN A 38 10.54 26.64 1.41
C ASN A 38 11.08 25.63 0.39
N LEU A 39 10.19 24.94 -0.33
CA LEU A 39 10.55 24.00 -1.39
C LEU A 39 10.79 24.73 -2.71
N ASN A 40 11.80 24.30 -3.44
CA ASN A 40 11.98 24.68 -4.83
C ASN A 40 11.05 23.87 -5.77
N PRO A 41 10.91 24.27 -7.04
CA PRO A 41 9.98 23.60 -7.96
C PRO A 41 10.26 22.11 -8.20
N GLU A 42 11.54 21.71 -8.18
CA GLU A 42 11.93 20.30 -8.33
C GLU A 42 11.57 19.48 -7.09
N GLU A 43 11.88 19.99 -5.89
CA GLU A 43 11.56 19.33 -4.63
C GLU A 43 10.04 19.18 -4.48
N GLN A 44 9.27 20.20 -4.86
CA GLN A 44 7.82 20.15 -4.80
C GLN A 44 7.26 19.11 -5.78
N ALA A 45 7.74 19.09 -7.03
CA ALA A 45 7.34 18.08 -8.01
C ALA A 45 7.70 16.65 -7.55
N MET A 46 8.88 16.47 -6.95
CA MET A 46 9.32 15.18 -6.43
C MET A 46 8.47 14.70 -5.25
N LEU A 47 8.13 15.61 -4.33
CA LEU A 47 7.24 15.32 -3.19
C LEU A 47 5.83 14.95 -3.65
N ASP A 48 5.29 15.70 -4.61
CA ASP A 48 3.97 15.43 -5.20
C ASP A 48 3.93 14.06 -5.91
N ASP A 49 4.95 13.74 -6.72
CA ASP A 49 5.04 12.45 -7.42
C ASP A 49 5.13 11.28 -6.42
N MET A 50 5.94 11.44 -5.37
CA MET A 50 6.08 10.42 -4.34
C MET A 50 4.78 10.21 -3.54
N LEU A 51 4.10 11.31 -3.15
CA LEU A 51 2.80 11.24 -2.48
C LEU A 51 1.74 10.60 -3.38
N TYR A 52 1.74 10.93 -4.67
CA TYR A 52 0.84 10.35 -5.65
C TYR A 52 1.04 8.83 -5.78
N ALA A 53 2.28 8.39 -5.99
CA ALA A 53 2.61 6.97 -6.11
C ALA A 53 2.23 6.17 -4.86
N LEU A 54 2.48 6.73 -3.66
CA LEU A 54 2.11 6.10 -2.39
C LEU A 54 0.59 6.01 -2.22
N ARG A 55 -0.16 7.07 -2.56
CA ARG A 55 -1.63 7.07 -2.52
C ARG A 55 -2.22 6.06 -3.50
N MET A 56 -1.70 5.96 -4.72
CA MET A 56 -2.17 4.98 -5.70
C MET A 56 -1.93 3.56 -5.22
N LYS A 57 -0.73 3.25 -4.70
CA LYS A 57 -0.45 1.93 -4.10
C LYS A 57 -1.36 1.65 -2.90
N TYR A 58 -1.62 2.64 -2.06
CA TYR A 58 -2.53 2.50 -0.93
C TYR A 58 -3.95 2.17 -1.40
N VAL A 59 -4.48 2.86 -2.40
CA VAL A 59 -5.83 2.60 -2.95
C VAL A 59 -5.93 1.22 -3.60
N ASP A 60 -4.90 0.80 -4.34
CA ASP A 60 -4.83 -0.52 -4.97
C ASP A 60 -4.83 -1.64 -3.92
N LEU A 61 -4.08 -1.46 -2.84
CA LEU A 61 -3.99 -2.42 -1.74
C LEU A 61 -5.19 -2.35 -0.78
N ALA A 62 -5.81 -1.18 -0.62
CA ALA A 62 -6.99 -0.97 0.21
C ALA A 62 -8.29 -1.41 -0.49
N SER A 63 -8.26 -1.51 -1.83
CA SER A 63 -9.35 -2.11 -2.59
C SER A 63 -9.24 -3.64 -2.48
N PRO A 64 -10.18 -4.33 -1.81
CA PRO A 64 -10.14 -5.78 -1.78
C PRO A 64 -10.30 -6.34 -3.21
N PRO A 65 -9.59 -7.40 -3.60
CA PRO A 65 -9.77 -8.08 -4.90
C PRO A 65 -11.10 -8.89 -4.98
N GLY A 66 -12.18 -8.42 -4.35
CA GLY A 66 -13.46 -9.13 -4.30
C GLY A 66 -14.59 -8.30 -3.70
N GLY A 67 -15.45 -7.76 -4.57
CA GLY A 67 -16.82 -7.42 -4.20
C GLY A 67 -17.65 -8.68 -3.83
N PRO A 68 -18.84 -8.51 -3.23
CA PRO A 68 -19.50 -9.56 -2.43
C PRO A 68 -20.03 -10.70 -3.32
N GLY A 69 -19.43 -11.88 -3.22
CA GLY A 69 -19.75 -12.97 -4.14
C GLY A 69 -19.28 -14.36 -3.72
N THR A 70 -19.35 -14.74 -2.44
CA THR A 70 -19.21 -16.17 -2.04
C THR A 70 -20.29 -16.57 -1.02
N ARG A 71 -21.53 -16.68 -1.50
CA ARG A 71 -22.50 -17.61 -0.92
C ARG A 71 -22.23 -18.99 -1.52
N GLN A 72 -21.30 -19.73 -0.93
CA GLN A 72 -21.14 -21.17 -1.16
C GLN A 72 -21.60 -21.81 0.16
N GLY A 73 -22.85 -22.24 0.28
CA GLY A 73 -23.33 -23.48 -0.32
C GLY A 73 -23.54 -24.50 0.81
N THR A 74 -24.49 -24.25 1.71
CA THR A 74 -24.91 -25.24 2.71
C THR A 74 -25.72 -26.34 2.01
N LYS A 75 -25.05 -27.34 1.45
CA LYS A 75 -25.71 -28.61 1.11
C LYS A 75 -24.71 -29.77 1.01
N SER A 76 -24.73 -30.66 2.01
CA SER A 76 -24.78 -32.13 1.90
C SER A 76 -24.35 -32.67 3.26
N SER A 77 -25.26 -33.23 4.06
CA SER A 77 -25.98 -34.51 3.90
C SER A 77 -25.12 -35.70 4.31
#